data_AF-A0A7K5IC17-F1
#
_entry.id   AF-A0A7K5IC17-F1
#
_cell.length_a   1.000
_cell.length_b   1.000
_cell.length_c   1.000
_cell.angle_alpha   90.00
_cell.angle_beta   90.00
_cell.angle_gamma   90.00
#
_symmetry.space_group_name_H-M   'P 1'
#
loop_
_entity.id
_entity.type
_entity.pdbx_description
1 polymer ?
#
loop_
_entity_poly.entity_id
_entity_poly.type
_entity_poly.pdbx_seq_one_letter_code
_entity_poly.pdbx_strand_id
1 'polypeptide(L)'
;KFLELCRGLTEEHPEVVPFLCGRHQKTNPDFLASAEFRNILSRCLRRVRSHRNKVYVYINELCTVLKAHTLRRKLALTSAPPPPPPSSSSPHPHPLPSSSSAAPTSPSPPSSPAASSRPPGSGGGGSKRQIQYLENLLRVYVGEIQRLQERELDLAELDSEDSTYLQESRLKGKMMRIFEKLCQLKRCSSLTGRVIEQRIPYRGTRYPEVNRRIERFINRPEVFPDYADILKVIQKASARHGLGLAQRQMENMAQDAFREVGNRLQERRHLDLVYNFGSHLTDQYRPGEGP
;
A
#
# COMPACT_ATOMS: atom_id res chain seq x y z
N LYS A 1 -30.87 -23.39 -5.11
CA LYS A 1 -31.21 -22.75 -3.81
C LYS A 1 -30.77 -21.28 -3.68
N PHE A 2 -29.48 -20.94 -3.52
CA PHE A 2 -29.08 -19.52 -3.36
C PHE A 2 -29.29 -18.71 -4.65
N LEU A 3 -28.86 -19.25 -5.80
CA LEU A 3 -29.02 -18.59 -7.11
C LEU A 3 -30.50 -18.38 -7.52
N GLU A 4 -31.39 -19.36 -7.25
CA GLU A 4 -32.84 -19.21 -7.45
C GLU A 4 -33.41 -18.04 -6.62
N LEU A 5 -32.99 -17.94 -5.36
CA LEU A 5 -33.46 -16.90 -4.44
C LEU A 5 -32.87 -15.52 -4.78
N CYS A 6 -31.70 -15.47 -5.43
CA CYS A 6 -31.17 -14.24 -6.01
C CYS A 6 -31.91 -13.88 -7.31
N ARG A 7 -32.22 -14.84 -8.20
CA ARG A 7 -32.92 -14.59 -9.46
C ARG A 7 -34.25 -13.84 -9.27
N GLY A 8 -35.08 -14.27 -8.31
CA GLY A 8 -36.33 -13.58 -7.94
C GLY A 8 -36.16 -12.39 -6.98
N LEU A 9 -34.96 -11.80 -6.92
CA LEU A 9 -34.60 -10.62 -6.13
C LEU A 9 -33.69 -9.63 -6.89
N THR A 10 -33.13 -10.04 -8.02
CA THR A 10 -32.30 -9.24 -8.92
C THR A 10 -32.91 -9.24 -10.32
N GLU A 11 -34.23 -9.10 -10.42
CA GLU A 11 -34.96 -9.10 -11.70
C GLU A 11 -34.57 -7.89 -12.57
N GLU A 12 -34.30 -6.74 -11.93
CA GLU A 12 -33.71 -5.53 -12.55
C GLU A 12 -32.27 -5.74 -13.07
N HIS A 13 -31.56 -6.75 -12.56
CA HIS A 13 -30.13 -7.01 -12.85
C HIS A 13 -29.88 -8.50 -13.12
N PRO A 14 -30.42 -9.07 -14.22
CA PRO A 14 -30.33 -10.49 -14.53
C PRO A 14 -28.89 -10.99 -14.71
N GLU A 15 -27.96 -10.13 -15.10
CA GLU A 15 -26.51 -10.37 -15.26
C GLU A 15 -25.81 -10.86 -13.99
N VAL A 16 -26.39 -10.60 -12.80
CA VAL A 16 -25.81 -10.99 -11.51
C VAL A 16 -25.78 -12.51 -11.32
N VAL A 17 -26.76 -13.24 -11.86
CA VAL A 17 -26.81 -14.71 -11.74
C VAL A 17 -25.74 -15.40 -12.62
N PRO A 18 -25.58 -15.07 -13.92
CA PRO A 18 -24.43 -15.49 -14.73
C PRO A 18 -23.07 -15.14 -14.10
N PHE A 19 -22.93 -13.93 -13.55
CA PHE A 19 -21.70 -13.49 -12.87
C PHE A 19 -21.36 -14.40 -11.68
N LEU A 20 -22.33 -14.66 -10.78
CA LEU A 20 -22.15 -15.59 -9.66
C LEU A 20 -21.78 -17.02 -10.11
N CYS A 21 -22.39 -17.52 -11.19
CA CYS A 21 -22.04 -18.81 -11.77
C CYS A 21 -20.59 -18.83 -12.28
N GLY A 22 -20.15 -17.79 -12.99
CA GLY A 22 -18.77 -17.66 -13.46
C GLY A 22 -17.75 -17.57 -12.31
N ARG A 23 -18.09 -16.88 -11.21
CA ARG A 23 -17.29 -16.86 -9.97
C ARG A 23 -17.13 -18.26 -9.36
N HIS A 24 -18.25 -18.99 -9.23
CA HIS A 24 -18.26 -20.34 -8.68
C HIS A 24 -17.38 -21.30 -9.50
N GLN A 25 -17.47 -21.26 -10.83
CA GLN A 25 -16.65 -22.09 -11.72
C GLN A 25 -15.14 -21.82 -11.62
N LYS A 26 -14.73 -20.58 -11.34
CA LYS A 26 -13.31 -20.18 -11.16
C LYS A 26 -12.74 -20.47 -9.76
N THR A 27 -13.58 -20.93 -8.83
CA THR A 27 -13.21 -21.15 -7.42
C THR A 27 -12.55 -22.51 -7.22
N ASN A 28 -11.58 -22.62 -6.29
CA ASN A 28 -10.90 -23.88 -6.00
C ASN A 28 -11.92 -24.97 -5.55
N PRO A 29 -11.97 -26.16 -6.21
CA PRO A 29 -12.88 -27.25 -5.83
C PRO A 29 -12.73 -27.69 -4.37
N ASP A 30 -11.53 -27.67 -3.79
CA ASP A 30 -11.30 -28.05 -2.38
C ASP A 30 -12.04 -27.09 -1.43
N PHE A 31 -12.04 -25.80 -1.76
CA PHE A 31 -12.78 -24.80 -1.00
C PHE A 31 -14.29 -24.96 -1.20
N LEU A 32 -14.76 -25.27 -2.40
CA LEU A 32 -16.19 -25.53 -2.67
C LEU A 32 -16.70 -26.78 -1.92
N ALA A 33 -15.85 -27.78 -1.70
CA ALA A 33 -16.16 -28.96 -0.89
C ALA A 33 -16.11 -28.72 0.64
N SER A 34 -15.49 -27.61 1.07
CA SER A 34 -15.21 -27.34 2.49
C SER A 34 -16.46 -27.17 3.37
N ALA A 35 -16.29 -27.35 4.68
CA ALA A 35 -17.30 -26.93 5.65
C ALA A 35 -17.45 -25.39 5.71
N GLU A 36 -16.37 -24.65 5.44
CA GLU A 36 -16.35 -23.18 5.47
C GLU A 36 -17.27 -22.59 4.41
N PHE A 37 -17.17 -23.04 3.15
CA PHE A 37 -18.05 -22.57 2.08
C PHE A 37 -19.51 -22.89 2.35
N ARG A 38 -19.82 -24.09 2.86
CA ARG A 38 -21.19 -24.48 3.28
C ARG A 38 -21.73 -23.59 4.40
N ASN A 39 -20.90 -23.22 5.37
CA ASN A 39 -21.26 -22.30 6.45
C ASN A 39 -21.52 -20.88 5.94
N ILE A 40 -20.68 -20.37 5.04
CA ILE A 40 -20.82 -19.05 4.42
C ILE A 40 -22.10 -18.99 3.56
N LEU A 41 -22.34 -19.99 2.71
CA LEU A 41 -23.56 -20.07 1.90
C LEU A 41 -24.82 -20.15 2.77
N SER A 42 -24.78 -20.90 3.87
CA SER A 42 -25.88 -21.01 4.84
C SER A 42 -26.10 -19.71 5.64
N ARG A 43 -25.05 -18.91 5.87
CA ARG A 43 -25.15 -17.56 6.45
C ARG A 43 -25.81 -16.60 5.45
N CYS A 44 -25.36 -16.60 4.20
CA CYS A 44 -25.92 -15.74 3.15
C CYS A 44 -27.40 -16.09 2.87
N LEU A 45 -27.76 -17.38 2.76
CA LEU A 45 -29.14 -17.83 2.60
C LEU A 45 -30.08 -17.33 3.71
N ARG A 46 -29.66 -17.41 4.98
CA ARG A 46 -30.45 -16.91 6.12
C ARG A 46 -30.58 -15.38 6.08
N ARG A 47 -29.49 -14.68 5.76
CA ARG A 47 -29.46 -13.20 5.67
C ARG A 47 -30.37 -12.66 4.56
N VAL A 48 -30.29 -13.19 3.33
CA VAL A 48 -31.15 -12.73 2.22
C VAL A 48 -32.64 -12.99 2.52
N ARG A 49 -32.98 -14.13 3.14
CA ARG A 49 -34.36 -14.45 3.56
C ARG A 49 -34.90 -13.46 4.60
N SER A 50 -34.07 -13.05 5.55
CA SER A 50 -34.45 -12.12 6.62
C SER A 50 -34.44 -10.65 6.19
N HIS A 51 -33.58 -10.27 5.23
CA HIS A 51 -33.36 -8.89 4.82
C HIS A 51 -33.23 -8.79 3.28
N ARG A 52 -34.34 -9.01 2.56
CA ARG A 52 -34.37 -9.08 1.09
C ARG A 52 -33.76 -7.84 0.42
N ASN A 53 -33.99 -6.66 0.98
CA ASN A 53 -33.51 -5.36 0.48
C ASN A 53 -31.97 -5.24 0.47
N LYS A 54 -31.24 -6.13 1.16
CA LYS A 54 -29.76 -6.16 1.20
C LYS A 54 -29.17 -7.28 0.35
N VAL A 55 -29.93 -7.86 -0.59
CA VAL A 55 -29.51 -8.96 -1.46
C VAL A 55 -28.14 -8.71 -2.12
N TYR A 56 -27.92 -7.53 -2.70
CA TYR A 56 -26.65 -7.16 -3.35
C TYR A 56 -25.45 -7.16 -2.39
N VAL A 57 -25.64 -6.81 -1.11
CA VAL A 57 -24.59 -6.88 -0.09
C VAL A 57 -24.20 -8.33 0.19
N TYR A 58 -25.17 -9.24 0.27
CA TYR A 58 -24.91 -10.67 0.51
C TYR A 58 -24.37 -11.39 -0.74
N ILE A 59 -24.75 -10.94 -1.92
CA ILE A 59 -24.14 -11.33 -3.19
C ILE A 59 -22.68 -10.89 -3.23
N ASN A 60 -22.38 -9.63 -2.86
CA ASN A 60 -21.00 -9.13 -2.81
C ASN A 60 -20.15 -9.84 -1.72
N GLU A 61 -20.73 -10.15 -0.56
CA GLU A 61 -20.11 -10.98 0.49
C GLU A 61 -19.68 -12.33 -0.10
N LEU A 62 -20.57 -13.01 -0.82
CA LEU A 62 -20.28 -14.29 -1.47
C LEU A 62 -19.27 -14.17 -2.61
N CYS A 63 -19.39 -13.16 -3.47
CA CYS A 63 -18.46 -12.87 -4.56
C CYS A 63 -17.04 -12.61 -4.04
N THR A 64 -16.90 -11.88 -2.93
CA THR A 64 -15.61 -11.58 -2.30
C THR A 64 -14.94 -12.86 -1.79
N VAL A 65 -15.71 -13.74 -1.14
CA VAL A 65 -15.23 -15.05 -0.67
C VAL A 65 -14.82 -15.93 -1.85
N LEU A 66 -15.67 -16.07 -2.87
CA LEU A 66 -15.34 -16.84 -4.07
C LEU A 66 -14.07 -16.29 -4.74
N LYS A 67 -13.94 -14.96 -4.87
CA LYS A 67 -12.74 -14.29 -5.42
C LYS A 67 -11.48 -14.59 -4.59
N ALA A 68 -11.55 -14.60 -3.27
CA ALA A 68 -10.43 -14.92 -2.38
C ALA A 68 -9.93 -16.38 -2.55
N HIS A 69 -10.84 -17.31 -2.84
CA HIS A 69 -10.55 -18.72 -3.08
C HIS A 69 -10.56 -19.12 -4.58
N THR A 70 -10.48 -18.14 -5.49
CA THR A 70 -10.22 -18.46 -6.90
C THR A 70 -8.84 -19.10 -7.05
N LEU A 71 -8.75 -20.07 -7.96
CA LEU A 71 -7.45 -20.56 -8.42
C LEU A 71 -6.77 -19.42 -9.19
N ARG A 72 -6.00 -18.59 -8.49
CA ARG A 72 -5.04 -17.70 -9.14
C ARG A 72 -4.11 -18.61 -9.95
N ARG A 73 -4.25 -18.57 -11.28
CA ARG A 73 -3.21 -19.01 -12.22
C ARG A 73 -2.00 -18.09 -12.02
N LYS A 74 -1.25 -18.32 -10.95
CA LYS A 74 0.19 -18.00 -10.95
C LYS A 74 0.75 -18.66 -12.19
N LEU A 75 1.38 -17.90 -13.08
CA LEU A 75 2.37 -18.49 -13.97
C LEU A 75 3.33 -19.28 -13.07
N ALA A 76 3.52 -20.55 -13.40
CA ALA A 76 4.43 -21.40 -12.67
C ALA A 76 5.88 -20.96 -12.96
N LEU A 77 6.40 -20.05 -12.13
CA LEU A 77 7.83 -19.95 -11.88
C LEU A 77 8.23 -21.20 -11.08
N THR A 78 8.38 -22.32 -11.78
CA THR A 78 8.81 -23.59 -11.17
C THR A 78 10.27 -23.46 -10.78
N SER A 79 10.52 -23.54 -9.48
CA SER A 79 11.85 -23.59 -8.88
C SER A 79 12.65 -24.81 -9.33
N ALA A 80 13.98 -24.68 -9.36
CA ALA A 80 14.89 -25.80 -9.56
C ALA A 80 14.69 -26.92 -8.49
N PRO A 81 14.95 -28.19 -8.83
CA PRO A 81 14.70 -29.32 -7.94
C PRO A 81 15.73 -29.44 -6.80
N PRO A 82 15.35 -29.99 -5.63
CA PRO A 82 16.28 -30.26 -4.52
C PRO A 82 17.07 -31.57 -4.73
N PRO A 83 18.29 -31.69 -4.17
CA PRO A 83 19.08 -32.92 -4.19
C PRO A 83 18.57 -33.97 -3.17
N PRO A 84 18.85 -35.27 -3.37
CA PRO A 84 18.38 -36.36 -2.51
C PRO A 84 19.18 -36.51 -1.19
N PRO A 85 18.61 -37.18 -0.16
CA PRO A 85 19.19 -37.29 1.17
C PRO A 85 20.12 -38.50 1.35
N PRO A 86 21.13 -38.44 2.26
CA PRO A 86 21.91 -39.60 2.69
C PRO A 86 21.36 -40.25 3.98
N SER A 87 21.45 -41.58 4.05
CA SER A 87 21.08 -42.40 5.22
C SER A 87 22.22 -42.49 6.27
N SER A 88 21.86 -42.83 7.51
CA SER A 88 22.74 -42.76 8.69
C SER A 88 23.43 -44.09 9.07
N SER A 89 24.77 -44.07 9.24
CA SER A 89 25.50 -44.89 10.24
C SER A 89 26.96 -44.41 10.43
N SER A 90 27.43 -44.44 11.68
CA SER A 90 28.81 -44.14 12.15
C SER A 90 29.76 -45.37 12.00
N PRO A 91 31.08 -45.37 12.36
CA PRO A 91 31.88 -44.34 13.07
C PRO A 91 33.38 -44.13 12.65
N HIS A 92 33.94 -42.94 12.98
CA HIS A 92 35.37 -42.60 13.30
C HIS A 92 36.56 -43.01 12.36
N PRO A 93 37.80 -42.47 12.51
CA PRO A 93 38.28 -41.25 13.21
C PRO A 93 39.07 -40.26 12.30
N HIS A 94 39.60 -39.18 12.89
CA HIS A 94 40.43 -38.13 12.26
C HIS A 94 41.84 -38.60 11.82
N PRO A 95 42.58 -37.82 10.99
CA PRO A 95 43.43 -36.74 11.53
C PRO A 95 43.34 -35.36 10.84
N LEU A 96 43.75 -34.33 11.59
CA LEU A 96 44.10 -32.95 11.17
C LEU A 96 45.55 -32.90 10.62
N PRO A 97 46.12 -31.73 10.24
CA PRO A 97 45.59 -30.58 9.47
C PRO A 97 46.59 -30.11 8.38
N SER A 98 46.38 -28.95 7.73
CA SER A 98 47.32 -27.79 7.73
C SER A 98 47.15 -26.84 6.53
N SER A 99 47.30 -25.53 6.80
CA SER A 99 47.80 -24.47 5.88
C SER A 99 47.01 -24.14 4.60
N SER A 100 47.20 -23.01 3.92
CA SER A 100 47.52 -21.61 4.30
C SER A 100 47.41 -20.76 3.02
N SER A 101 47.02 -19.49 3.14
CA SER A 101 47.33 -18.34 2.25
C SER A 101 47.55 -18.52 0.74
N ALA A 102 46.80 -17.77 -0.09
CA ALA A 102 47.32 -16.66 -0.92
C ALA A 102 46.42 -16.31 -2.13
N ALA A 103 46.32 -15.01 -2.45
CA ALA A 103 45.93 -14.51 -3.78
C ALA A 103 47.17 -14.51 -4.72
N PRO A 104 47.03 -14.33 -6.06
CA PRO A 104 47.16 -12.94 -6.58
C PRO A 104 46.51 -12.60 -7.96
N THR A 105 46.43 -11.28 -8.24
CA THR A 105 46.60 -10.54 -9.52
C THR A 105 45.86 -10.87 -10.85
N SER A 106 45.11 -9.86 -11.33
CA SER A 106 45.18 -9.09 -12.61
C SER A 106 45.85 -9.70 -13.88
N PRO A 107 45.42 -9.36 -15.14
CA PRO A 107 45.55 -7.98 -15.69
C PRO A 107 44.54 -7.48 -16.77
N SER A 108 44.62 -6.17 -17.11
CA SER A 108 44.09 -5.49 -18.33
C SER A 108 45.20 -5.42 -19.44
N PRO A 109 45.17 -4.69 -20.60
CA PRO A 109 44.53 -3.40 -21.03
C PRO A 109 43.99 -3.49 -22.51
N PRO A 110 44.06 -2.51 -23.48
CA PRO A 110 44.23 -1.02 -23.55
C PRO A 110 43.04 -0.27 -24.26
N SER A 111 42.76 1.06 -24.18
CA SER A 111 43.46 2.33 -24.52
C SER A 111 43.51 2.70 -26.03
N SER A 112 43.28 3.95 -26.53
CA SER A 112 43.08 5.26 -25.85
C SER A 112 42.08 6.30 -26.49
N PRO A 113 42.42 7.35 -27.32
CA PRO A 113 42.05 8.73 -26.91
C PRO A 113 41.39 9.69 -27.94
N ALA A 114 40.78 10.80 -27.46
CA ALA A 114 40.86 12.17 -28.00
C ALA A 114 40.14 13.20 -27.10
N ALA A 115 40.50 14.49 -27.16
CA ALA A 115 40.08 15.53 -26.20
C ALA A 115 39.18 16.63 -26.79
N SER A 116 38.41 17.31 -25.93
CA SER A 116 37.99 18.73 -26.10
C SER A 116 37.50 19.31 -24.77
N SER A 117 38.12 20.40 -24.33
CA SER A 117 37.80 21.13 -23.10
C SER A 117 36.71 22.18 -23.32
N ARG A 118 35.79 22.33 -22.35
CA ARG A 118 34.74 23.37 -22.35
C ARG A 118 34.54 23.88 -20.90
N PRO A 119 34.33 25.20 -20.67
CA PRO A 119 34.58 25.80 -19.35
C PRO A 119 33.50 25.50 -18.29
N PRO A 120 33.83 25.64 -17.00
CA PRO A 120 32.89 25.45 -15.91
C PRO A 120 32.01 26.70 -15.70
N GLY A 121 30.73 26.63 -16.06
CA GLY A 121 29.81 27.75 -15.79
C GLY A 121 28.37 27.53 -16.25
N SER A 122 27.45 27.53 -15.28
CA SER A 122 25.98 27.58 -15.41
C SER A 122 25.24 26.31 -15.90
N GLY A 123 24.16 25.97 -15.19
CA GLY A 123 23.04 25.21 -15.79
C GLY A 123 22.84 23.75 -15.39
N GLY A 124 23.19 23.32 -14.18
CA GLY A 124 23.01 21.93 -13.72
C GLY A 124 21.57 21.42 -13.52
N GLY A 125 20.57 22.01 -14.20
CA GLY A 125 19.20 21.50 -14.27
C GLY A 125 19.01 20.52 -15.42
N GLY A 126 17.89 19.81 -15.44
CA GLY A 126 17.52 18.94 -16.55
C GLY A 126 17.39 19.70 -17.87
N SER A 127 17.56 19.00 -19.00
CA SER A 127 17.36 19.59 -20.33
C SER A 127 15.96 20.20 -20.43
N LYS A 128 15.85 21.49 -20.81
CA LYS A 128 14.55 22.18 -20.92
C LYS A 128 13.55 21.42 -21.80
N ARG A 129 14.03 20.80 -22.89
CA ARG A 129 13.22 19.95 -23.78
C ARG A 129 12.69 18.70 -23.07
N GLN A 130 13.50 18.08 -22.22
CA GLN A 130 13.10 16.90 -21.43
C GLN A 130 12.06 17.26 -20.36
N ILE A 131 12.23 18.41 -19.70
CA ILE A 131 11.25 18.92 -18.73
C ILE A 131 9.90 19.17 -19.42
N GLN A 132 9.90 19.90 -20.54
CA GLN A 132 8.69 20.20 -21.31
C GLN A 132 8.01 18.93 -21.85
N TYR A 133 8.78 17.93 -22.31
CA TYR A 133 8.25 16.63 -22.71
C TYR A 133 7.55 15.91 -21.56
N LEU A 134 8.17 15.86 -20.37
CA LEU A 134 7.60 15.22 -19.19
C LEU A 134 6.36 15.96 -18.66
N GLU A 135 6.32 17.30 -18.74
CA GLU A 135 5.14 18.10 -18.40
C GLU A 135 3.97 17.85 -19.36
N ASN A 136 4.23 17.78 -20.67
CA ASN A 136 3.22 17.42 -21.67
C ASN A 136 2.72 15.98 -21.46
N LEU A 137 3.61 15.03 -21.17
CA LEU A 137 3.24 13.64 -20.87
C LEU A 137 2.40 13.53 -19.60
N LEU A 138 2.70 14.34 -18.57
CA LEU A 138 1.89 14.44 -17.35
C LEU A 138 0.47 14.91 -17.68
N ARG A 139 0.31 15.94 -18.53
CA ARG A 139 -1.00 16.43 -18.98
C ARG A 139 -1.80 15.37 -19.75
N VAL A 140 -1.13 14.60 -20.62
CA VAL A 140 -1.76 13.47 -21.34
C VAL A 140 -2.27 12.40 -20.36
N TYR A 141 -1.48 12.06 -19.33
CA TYR A 141 -1.91 11.09 -18.32
C TYR A 141 -3.06 11.59 -17.45
N VAL A 142 -3.12 12.89 -17.12
CA VAL A 142 -4.27 13.48 -16.41
C VAL A 142 -5.55 13.34 -17.23
N GLY A 143 -5.52 13.69 -18.52
CA GLY A 143 -6.70 13.57 -19.38
C GLY A 143 -7.18 12.12 -19.56
N GLU A 144 -6.25 11.17 -19.70
CA GLU A 144 -6.60 9.74 -19.79
C GLU A 144 -7.13 9.17 -18.45
N ILE A 145 -6.62 9.65 -17.30
CA ILE A 145 -7.17 9.30 -15.99
C ILE A 145 -8.62 9.81 -15.86
N GLN A 146 -8.90 11.05 -16.27
CA GLN A 146 -10.27 11.60 -16.25
C GLN A 146 -11.21 10.78 -17.13
N ARG A 147 -10.79 10.44 -18.35
CA ARG A 147 -11.55 9.59 -19.29
C ARG A 147 -11.82 8.18 -18.75
N LEU A 148 -10.91 7.62 -17.96
CA LEU A 148 -11.10 6.31 -17.30
C LEU A 148 -12.01 6.40 -16.08
N GLN A 149 -12.01 7.52 -15.35
CA GLN A 149 -12.89 7.77 -14.21
C GLN A 149 -14.36 7.99 -14.62
N GLU A 150 -14.58 8.55 -15.81
CA GLU A 150 -15.91 8.73 -16.40
C GLU A 150 -16.50 7.45 -17.01
N ARG A 151 -15.69 6.41 -17.23
CA ARG A 151 -16.15 5.17 -17.85
C ARG A 151 -16.79 4.24 -16.82
N GLU A 152 -18.07 3.95 -17.03
CA GLU A 152 -18.80 2.92 -16.29
C GLU A 152 -18.15 1.53 -16.46
N LEU A 153 -18.13 0.74 -15.38
CA LEU A 153 -17.66 -0.65 -15.39
C LEU A 153 -18.86 -1.60 -15.39
N ASP A 154 -18.88 -2.54 -16.32
CA ASP A 154 -19.82 -3.65 -16.27
C ASP A 154 -19.38 -4.75 -15.28
N LEU A 155 -20.25 -5.74 -15.04
CA LEU A 155 -19.94 -6.86 -14.14
C LEU A 155 -18.82 -7.79 -14.65
N ALA A 156 -18.53 -7.81 -15.96
CA ALA A 156 -17.46 -8.64 -16.52
C ALA A 156 -16.08 -7.97 -16.34
N GLU A 157 -15.99 -6.66 -16.58
CA GLU A 157 -14.81 -5.84 -16.32
C GLU A 157 -14.41 -5.86 -14.84
N LEU A 158 -15.36 -5.99 -13.90
CA LEU A 158 -15.10 -6.11 -12.45
C LEU A 158 -14.24 -7.33 -12.02
N ASP A 159 -14.04 -8.34 -12.88
CA ASP A 159 -12.84 -9.20 -12.78
C ASP A 159 -12.14 -9.53 -14.10
N SER A 160 -12.04 -8.52 -14.96
CA SER A 160 -10.89 -8.37 -15.85
C SER A 160 -9.66 -7.90 -15.04
N GLU A 161 -8.48 -8.44 -15.36
CA GLU A 161 -7.20 -7.93 -14.81
C GLU A 161 -6.78 -6.59 -15.44
N ASP A 162 -7.37 -6.24 -16.59
CA ASP A 162 -7.19 -4.98 -17.31
C ASP A 162 -8.46 -4.12 -17.29
N SER A 163 -9.24 -4.17 -16.20
CA SER A 163 -10.38 -3.27 -15.99
C SER A 163 -9.97 -1.78 -15.97
N THR A 164 -10.88 -0.88 -16.34
CA THR A 164 -10.62 0.57 -16.40
C THR A 164 -10.06 1.12 -15.08
N TYR A 165 -10.60 0.68 -13.95
CA TYR A 165 -10.11 1.02 -12.60
C TYR A 165 -8.67 0.56 -12.35
N LEU A 166 -8.28 -0.62 -12.83
CA LEU A 166 -6.89 -1.10 -12.73
C LEU A 166 -5.96 -0.35 -13.71
N GLN A 167 -6.46 0.05 -14.88
CA GLN A 167 -5.72 0.91 -15.82
C GLN A 167 -5.47 2.30 -15.22
N GLU A 168 -6.49 2.91 -14.59
CA GLU A 168 -6.41 4.19 -13.88
C GLU A 168 -5.33 4.15 -12.79
N SER A 169 -5.34 3.11 -11.95
CA SER A 169 -4.34 2.88 -10.91
C SER A 169 -2.91 2.74 -11.47
N ARG A 170 -2.75 1.97 -12.57
CA ARG A 170 -1.46 1.84 -13.27
C ARG A 170 -0.99 3.19 -13.86
N LEU A 171 -1.88 4.03 -14.37
CA LEU A 171 -1.56 5.36 -14.89
C LEU A 171 -1.19 6.34 -13.78
N LYS A 172 -1.94 6.39 -12.67
CA LYS A 172 -1.57 7.18 -11.47
C LYS A 172 -0.18 6.79 -10.96
N GLY A 173 0.15 5.49 -10.94
CA GLY A 173 1.50 5.01 -10.61
C GLY A 173 2.60 5.48 -11.57
N LYS A 174 2.34 5.56 -12.88
CA LYS A 174 3.27 6.13 -13.87
C LYS A 174 3.40 7.65 -13.73
N MET A 175 2.29 8.34 -13.45
CA MET A 175 2.21 9.78 -13.23
C MET A 175 3.11 10.22 -12.07
N MET A 176 3.08 9.51 -10.94
CA MET A 176 3.96 9.81 -9.80
C MET A 176 5.45 9.67 -10.13
N ARG A 177 5.84 8.66 -10.92
CA ARG A 177 7.25 8.50 -11.38
C ARG A 177 7.70 9.66 -12.28
N ILE A 178 6.80 10.20 -13.10
CA ILE A 178 7.07 11.39 -13.93
C ILE A 178 7.22 12.62 -13.03
N PHE A 179 6.33 12.79 -12.04
CA PHE A 179 6.41 13.88 -11.07
C PHE A 179 7.73 13.85 -10.27
N GLU A 180 8.11 12.71 -9.70
CA GLU A 180 9.41 12.51 -9.04
C GLU A 180 10.58 12.88 -9.97
N LYS A 181 10.52 12.48 -11.24
CA LYS A 181 11.56 12.80 -12.21
C LYS A 181 11.61 14.29 -12.56
N LEU A 182 10.45 14.95 -12.65
CA LEU A 182 10.36 16.40 -12.82
C LEU A 182 10.96 17.13 -11.61
N CYS A 183 10.68 16.69 -10.38
CA CYS A 183 11.26 17.27 -9.18
C CYS A 183 12.81 17.15 -9.18
N GLN A 184 13.35 15.98 -9.54
CA GLN A 184 14.80 15.79 -9.70
C GLN A 184 15.40 16.75 -10.75
N LEU A 185 14.78 16.86 -11.93
CA LEU A 185 15.29 17.68 -13.04
C LEU A 185 15.17 19.18 -12.75
N LYS A 186 14.15 19.61 -12.00
CA LYS A 186 13.94 20.99 -11.54
C LYS A 186 14.68 21.33 -10.24
N ARG A 187 15.27 20.34 -9.55
CA ARG A 187 15.90 20.46 -8.22
C ARG A 187 14.96 21.00 -7.13
N CYS A 188 13.68 20.64 -7.19
CA CYS A 188 12.71 20.96 -6.15
C CYS A 188 12.35 19.72 -5.31
N SER A 189 11.72 19.97 -4.16
CA SER A 189 11.22 18.88 -3.30
C SER A 189 10.12 18.07 -4.00
N SER A 190 9.94 16.82 -3.61
CA SER A 190 8.81 15.97 -4.00
C SER A 190 7.58 16.12 -3.09
N LEU A 191 7.61 17.09 -2.17
CA LEU A 191 6.46 17.46 -1.33
C LEU A 191 5.34 18.00 -2.22
N THR A 192 4.12 17.56 -1.93
CA THR A 192 2.90 17.86 -2.69
C THR A 192 2.01 18.91 -2.01
N GLY A 193 2.35 19.33 -0.78
CA GLY A 193 1.55 20.26 0.01
C GLY A 193 0.43 19.59 0.81
N ARG A 194 0.40 18.25 0.84
CA ARG A 194 -0.63 17.47 1.53
C ARG A 194 -0.64 17.70 3.04
N VAL A 195 -1.81 17.53 3.65
CA VAL A 195 -2.00 17.78 5.09
C VAL A 195 -1.20 16.77 5.93
N ILE A 196 -0.98 15.53 5.45
CA ILE A 196 -0.05 14.59 6.11
C ILE A 196 1.41 15.02 6.13
N GLU A 197 1.85 15.90 5.22
CA GLU A 197 3.23 16.43 5.18
C GLU A 197 3.45 17.53 6.24
N GLN A 198 2.36 18.11 6.78
CA GLN A 198 2.44 19.17 7.78
C GLN A 198 2.93 18.61 9.13
N ARG A 199 3.94 19.28 9.68
CA ARG A 199 4.55 18.93 10.97
C ARG A 199 3.59 19.23 12.12
N ILE A 200 3.22 18.21 12.88
CA ILE A 200 2.48 18.34 14.14
C ILE A 200 3.46 18.76 15.23
N PRO A 201 3.36 19.98 15.81
CA PRO A 201 4.15 20.34 16.99
C PRO A 201 3.63 19.61 18.23
N TYR A 202 4.51 19.27 19.16
CA TYR A 202 4.13 18.66 20.43
C TYR A 202 4.82 19.36 21.61
N ARG A 203 4.02 19.77 22.60
CA ARG A 203 4.45 20.50 23.81
C ARG A 203 3.71 20.04 25.09
N GLY A 204 3.19 18.81 25.10
CA GLY A 204 2.31 18.33 26.18
C GLY A 204 3.01 18.08 27.52
N THR A 205 4.34 17.92 27.57
CA THR A 205 5.09 17.73 28.83
C THR A 205 5.89 18.98 29.24
N ARG A 206 6.28 19.06 30.51
CA ARG A 206 7.18 20.10 31.03
C ARG A 206 8.65 19.94 30.58
N TYR A 207 9.00 18.84 29.92
CA TYR A 207 10.39 18.49 29.58
C TYR A 207 10.64 18.68 28.07
N PRO A 208 11.39 19.72 27.65
CA PRO A 208 11.65 20.00 26.23
C PRO A 208 12.32 18.84 25.48
N GLU A 209 13.12 18.03 26.16
CA GLU A 209 13.85 16.86 25.64
C GLU A 209 12.87 15.77 25.21
N VAL A 210 11.88 15.49 26.07
CA VAL A 210 10.78 14.55 25.83
C VAL A 210 9.91 15.08 24.70
N ASN A 211 9.50 16.36 24.75
CA ASN A 211 8.69 16.99 23.73
C ASN A 211 9.34 16.88 22.34
N ARG A 212 10.61 17.28 22.20
CA ARG A 212 11.39 17.15 20.96
C ARG A 212 11.57 15.71 20.50
N ARG A 213 11.48 14.70 21.38
CA ARG A 213 11.63 13.28 21.00
C ARG A 213 10.31 12.71 20.49
N ILE A 214 9.19 13.01 21.16
CA ILE A 214 7.84 12.68 20.70
C ILE A 214 7.56 13.37 19.36
N GLU A 215 7.82 14.68 19.25
CA GLU A 215 7.61 15.45 18.03
C GLU A 215 8.38 14.88 16.82
N ARG A 216 9.65 14.46 17.00
CA ARG A 216 10.43 13.80 15.93
C ARG A 216 9.99 12.37 15.63
N PHE A 217 9.19 11.75 16.48
CA PHE A 217 8.69 10.39 16.29
C PHE A 217 7.37 10.40 15.52
N ILE A 218 6.43 11.28 15.90
CA ILE A 218 5.09 11.40 15.29
C ILE A 218 5.09 12.02 13.89
N ASN A 219 6.15 12.76 13.54
CA ASN A 219 6.34 13.38 12.22
C ASN A 219 7.20 12.54 11.27
N ARG A 220 7.32 11.23 11.52
CA ARG A 220 7.90 10.28 10.56
C ARG A 220 6.85 9.86 9.54
N PRO A 221 7.25 9.51 8.30
CA PRO A 221 6.32 8.96 7.32
C PRO A 221 5.68 7.68 7.85
N GLU A 222 4.38 7.51 7.58
CA GLU A 222 3.56 6.31 7.86
C GLU A 222 3.43 5.87 9.34
N VAL A 223 4.09 6.54 10.29
CA VAL A 223 4.01 6.19 11.72
C VAL A 223 2.65 6.55 12.31
N PHE A 224 2.01 5.57 12.95
CA PHE A 224 0.91 5.77 13.89
C PHE A 224 1.26 5.01 15.17
N PRO A 225 1.70 5.71 16.23
CA PRO A 225 2.28 5.08 17.40
C PRO A 225 1.20 4.48 18.31
N ASP A 226 1.53 3.38 18.99
CA ASP A 226 0.75 2.90 20.13
C ASP A 226 1.22 3.55 21.46
N TYR A 227 0.55 3.21 22.56
CA TYR A 227 0.95 3.67 23.90
C TYR A 227 2.37 3.21 24.29
N ALA A 228 2.74 1.96 23.97
CA ALA A 228 4.03 1.40 24.33
C ALA A 228 5.18 2.08 23.59
N ASP A 229 4.97 2.53 22.36
CA ASP A 229 5.94 3.30 21.58
C ASP A 229 6.16 4.69 22.16
N ILE A 230 5.09 5.38 22.56
CA ILE A 230 5.20 6.68 23.26
C ILE A 230 5.92 6.51 24.60
N LEU A 231 5.59 5.46 25.38
CA LEU A 231 6.27 5.16 26.64
C LEU A 231 7.76 4.84 26.43
N LYS A 232 8.12 4.00 25.45
CA LYS A 232 9.53 3.72 25.07
C LYS A 232 10.26 5.01 24.67
N VAL A 233 9.59 5.94 23.97
CA VAL A 233 10.15 7.24 23.58
C VAL A 233 10.45 8.11 24.82
N ILE A 234 9.53 8.16 25.79
CA ILE A 234 9.69 8.90 27.04
C ILE A 234 10.80 8.29 27.90
N GLN A 235 10.81 6.97 28.11
CA GLN A 235 11.85 6.25 28.83
C GLN A 235 13.25 6.52 28.25
N LYS A 236 13.39 6.41 26.91
CA LYS A 236 14.66 6.71 26.21
C LYS A 236 15.07 8.18 26.29
N ALA A 237 14.12 9.11 26.38
CA ALA A 237 14.43 10.52 26.62
C ALA A 237 14.88 10.76 28.06
N SER A 238 14.17 10.20 29.05
CA SER A 238 14.49 10.28 30.48
C SER A 238 15.89 9.76 30.78
N ALA A 239 16.20 8.53 30.35
CA ALA A 239 17.50 7.90 30.56
C ALA A 239 18.65 8.64 29.86
N ARG A 240 18.43 9.15 28.64
CA ARG A 240 19.46 9.89 27.88
C ARG A 240 19.80 11.25 28.50
N HIS A 241 18.83 11.91 29.12
CA HIS A 241 18.97 13.27 29.63
C HIS A 241 19.04 13.34 31.16
N GLY A 242 19.09 12.20 31.86
CA GLY A 242 19.22 12.14 33.32
C GLY A 242 18.04 12.75 34.07
N LEU A 243 16.82 12.70 33.51
CA LEU A 243 15.66 13.46 34.03
C LEU A 243 15.11 12.95 35.38
N GLY A 244 15.62 11.84 35.92
CA GLY A 244 15.24 11.31 37.23
C GLY A 244 13.77 10.86 37.38
N LEU A 245 13.04 10.68 36.27
CA LEU A 245 11.60 10.45 36.28
C LEU A 245 11.26 9.05 36.81
N ALA A 246 10.39 8.98 37.81
CA ALA A 246 9.84 7.72 38.32
C ALA A 246 8.98 7.03 37.25
N GLN A 247 8.93 5.69 37.27
CA GLN A 247 8.18 4.89 36.28
C GLN A 247 6.72 5.34 36.14
N ARG A 248 5.99 5.47 37.25
CA ARG A 248 4.59 5.93 37.28
C ARG A 248 4.39 7.32 36.67
N GLN A 249 5.38 8.21 36.80
CA GLN A 249 5.33 9.54 36.18
C GLN A 249 5.52 9.44 34.66
N MET A 250 6.41 8.56 34.19
CA MET A 250 6.60 8.31 32.75
C MET A 250 5.37 7.64 32.11
N GLU A 251 4.70 6.74 32.83
CA GLU A 251 3.45 6.09 32.40
C GLU A 251 2.30 7.10 32.27
N ASN A 252 2.08 7.94 33.29
CA ASN A 252 1.08 9.01 33.22
C ASN A 252 1.35 9.97 32.04
N MET A 253 2.60 10.45 31.89
CA MET A 253 2.97 11.30 30.75
C MET A 253 2.79 10.58 29.41
N ALA A 254 3.03 9.27 29.34
CA ALA A 254 2.83 8.48 28.12
C ALA A 254 1.34 8.37 27.76
N GLN A 255 0.46 8.22 28.76
CA GLN A 255 -0.98 8.15 28.56
C GLN A 255 -1.54 9.46 28.01
N ASP A 256 -1.17 10.59 28.62
CA ASP A 256 -1.57 11.93 28.17
C ASP A 256 -1.02 12.24 26.77
N ALA A 257 0.29 11.99 26.57
CA ALA A 257 0.94 12.20 25.28
C ALA A 257 0.33 11.34 24.17
N PHE A 258 0.05 10.06 24.45
CA PHE A 258 -0.58 9.14 23.49
C PHE A 258 -1.97 9.63 23.07
N ARG A 259 -2.80 10.09 24.02
CA ARG A 259 -4.13 10.63 23.73
C ARG A 259 -4.07 11.91 22.89
N GLU A 260 -3.22 12.87 23.27
CA GLU A 260 -3.07 14.14 22.55
C GLU A 260 -2.53 13.93 21.13
N VAL A 261 -1.46 13.14 20.99
CA VAL A 261 -0.84 12.79 19.71
C VAL A 261 -1.81 12.00 18.83
N GLY A 262 -2.52 11.02 19.40
CA GLY A 262 -3.48 10.19 18.69
C GLY A 262 -4.58 11.02 18.05
N ASN A 263 -5.18 11.95 18.82
CA ASN A 263 -6.19 12.88 18.31
C ASN A 263 -5.64 13.73 17.15
N ARG A 264 -4.48 14.37 17.31
CA ARG A 264 -3.87 15.21 16.26
C ARG A 264 -3.50 14.40 15.00
N LEU A 265 -3.07 13.15 15.15
CA LEU A 265 -2.77 12.26 14.02
C LEU A 265 -4.03 11.79 13.29
N GLN A 266 -5.11 11.51 14.01
CA GLN A 266 -6.41 11.18 13.42
C GLN A 266 -7.00 12.38 12.68
N GLU A 267 -7.00 13.57 13.30
CA GLU A 267 -7.46 14.82 12.69
C GLU A 267 -6.68 15.15 11.43
N ARG A 268 -5.33 15.09 11.46
CA ARG A 268 -4.49 15.29 10.27
C ARG A 268 -4.81 14.31 9.14
N ARG A 269 -5.08 13.03 9.45
CA ARG A 269 -5.50 12.02 8.46
C ARG A 269 -6.91 12.25 7.93
N HIS A 270 -7.84 12.70 8.78
CA HIS A 270 -9.20 13.01 8.39
C HIS A 270 -9.24 14.22 7.45
N LEU A 271 -8.53 15.31 7.79
CA LEU A 271 -8.40 16.48 6.93
C LEU A 271 -7.70 16.13 5.60
N ASP A 272 -6.61 15.35 5.64
CA ASP A 272 -5.93 14.89 4.43
C ASP A 272 -6.83 14.03 3.53
N LEU A 273 -7.70 13.20 4.10
CA LEU A 273 -8.76 12.52 3.34
C LEU A 273 -9.72 13.54 2.74
N VAL A 274 -10.36 14.39 3.55
CA VAL A 274 -11.39 15.34 3.10
C VAL A 274 -10.90 16.27 1.98
N TYR A 275 -9.68 16.81 2.09
CA TYR A 275 -9.13 17.72 1.07
C TYR A 275 -8.60 17.02 -0.19
N ASN A 276 -8.44 15.70 -0.19
CA ASN A 276 -7.88 14.94 -1.33
C ASN A 276 -8.78 13.74 -1.72
N PHE A 277 -10.07 13.80 -1.40
CA PHE A 277 -11.03 12.74 -1.68
C PHE A 277 -11.63 12.90 -3.08
N GLY A 278 -11.82 11.77 -3.79
CA GLY A 278 -12.59 11.72 -5.02
C GLY A 278 -11.82 12.17 -6.28
N SER A 279 -12.54 12.86 -7.17
CA SER A 279 -12.04 13.41 -8.45
C SER A 279 -12.90 14.59 -8.91
N HIS A 280 -12.67 15.08 -10.13
CA HIS A 280 -13.45 16.13 -10.79
C HIS A 280 -14.96 15.86 -10.83
N LEU A 281 -15.38 14.59 -10.73
CA LEU A 281 -16.78 14.18 -10.65
C LEU A 281 -17.44 14.46 -9.29
N THR A 282 -16.63 14.61 -8.23
CA THR A 282 -17.09 14.84 -6.85
C THR A 282 -16.75 16.24 -6.32
N ASP A 283 -15.90 17.00 -6.99
CA ASP A 283 -15.46 18.35 -6.56
C ASP A 283 -16.62 19.34 -6.35
N GLN A 284 -17.76 19.12 -7.01
CA GLN A 284 -18.96 19.97 -6.91
C GLN A 284 -19.92 19.52 -5.78
N TYR A 285 -19.63 18.43 -5.07
CA TYR A 285 -20.50 17.89 -4.03
C TYR A 285 -20.76 18.89 -2.90
N ARG A 286 -22.03 19.06 -2.53
CA ARG A 286 -22.47 19.91 -1.42
C ARG A 286 -23.35 19.13 -0.44
N PRO A 287 -23.04 19.18 0.88
CA PRO A 287 -23.92 18.61 1.89
C PRO A 287 -25.30 19.27 1.85
N GLY A 288 -26.35 18.45 1.69
CA GLY A 288 -27.74 18.91 1.61
C GLY A 288 -28.34 18.95 0.20
N GLU A 289 -27.52 18.92 -0.86
CA GLU A 289 -27.98 18.70 -2.25
C GLU A 289 -28.19 17.19 -2.52
N GLY A 290 -29.02 16.55 -1.67
CA GLY A 290 -29.55 15.22 -1.96
C GLY A 290 -30.71 15.29 -2.99
N PRO A 291 -31.02 14.17 -3.68
CA PRO A 291 -32.20 14.07 -4.53
C PRO A 291 -33.51 14.16 -3.72
#